data_AF-A0A0K8RU28-F1
#
_entry.id   AF-A0A0K8RU28-F1
#
_cell.length_a   1.000
_cell.length_b   1.000
_cell.length_c   1.000
_cell.angle_alpha   90.00
_cell.angle_beta   90.00
_cell.angle_gamma   90.00
#
_symmetry.space_group_name_H-M   'P 1'
#
loop_
_entity.id
_entity.type
_entity.pdbx_description
1 polymer ?
#
loop_
_entity_poly.entity_id
_entity_poly.type
_entity_poly.pdbx_seq_one_letter_code
_entity_poly.pdbx_strand_id
1 'polypeptide(L)'
;MAASRRSEVLRLYRALLRESQGFSAYGYRTYAIRKIRDTFRENKNIQESSEIDTLINKAKTNLEMIHRQVTVGQLYTAEKLVIECPQKV
;
A
#
# COMPACT_ATOMS: atom_id res chain seq x y z
N MET A 1 -4.40 -24.03 -10.21
CA MET A 1 -4.41 -22.65 -10.75
C MET A 1 -4.89 -21.61 -9.72
N ALA A 2 -5.98 -21.81 -8.96
CA ALA A 2 -6.48 -20.84 -7.96
C ALA A 2 -5.56 -20.62 -6.72
N ALA A 3 -4.88 -21.66 -6.23
CA ALA A 3 -3.93 -21.54 -5.12
C ALA A 3 -2.74 -20.62 -5.44
N SER A 4 -2.26 -20.67 -6.70
CA SER A 4 -1.20 -19.77 -7.21
C SER A 4 -1.66 -18.31 -7.15
N ARG A 5 -2.87 -18.02 -7.66
CA ARG A 5 -3.43 -16.67 -7.69
C ARG A 5 -3.65 -16.09 -6.29
N ARG A 6 -4.19 -16.87 -5.34
CA ARG A 6 -4.33 -16.44 -3.94
C ARG A 6 -2.98 -16.07 -3.32
N SER A 7 -1.94 -16.86 -3.60
CA SER A 7 -0.59 -16.59 -3.08
C SER A 7 -0.01 -15.29 -3.65
N GLU A 8 -0.24 -15.00 -4.94
CA GLU A 8 0.19 -13.76 -5.59
C GLU A 8 -0.51 -12.54 -4.98
N VAL A 9 -1.83 -12.60 -4.79
CA VAL A 9 -2.61 -11.52 -4.16
C VAL A 9 -2.10 -11.23 -2.75
N LEU A 10 -1.87 -12.27 -1.93
CA LEU A 10 -1.34 -12.10 -0.58
C LEU A 10 0.12 -11.60 -0.56
N ARG A 11 0.93 -11.96 -1.56
CA ARG A 11 2.29 -11.43 -1.72
C ARG A 11 2.26 -9.94 -2.06
N LEU A 12 1.42 -9.54 -3.02
CA LEU A 12 1.23 -8.14 -3.42
C LEU A 12 0.68 -7.29 -2.28
N TYR A 13 -0.32 -7.79 -1.55
CA TYR A 13 -0.86 -7.12 -0.37
C TYR A 13 0.23 -6.80 0.66
N ARG A 14 1.06 -7.78 1.00
CA ARG A 14 2.17 -7.58 1.95
C ARG A 14 3.24 -6.63 1.40
N ALA A 15 3.55 -6.72 0.10
CA ALA A 15 4.50 -5.81 -0.53
C ALA A 15 4.01 -4.36 -0.49
N LEU A 16 2.77 -4.10 -0.88
CA LEU A 16 2.15 -2.77 -0.83
C LEU A 16 2.14 -2.19 0.58
N LEU A 17 1.78 -3.00 1.59
CA LEU A 17 1.82 -2.56 2.98
C LEU A 17 3.24 -2.23 3.46
N ARG A 18 4.24 -3.03 3.09
CA ARG A 18 5.64 -2.79 3.47
C ARG A 18 6.19 -1.52 2.81
N GLU A 19 6.02 -1.37 1.50
CA GLU A 19 6.47 -0.16 0.79
C GLU A 19 5.79 1.09 1.35
N SER A 20 4.49 1.01 1.68
CA SER A 20 3.75 2.15 2.25
C SER A 20 4.27 2.60 3.62
N GLN A 21 4.94 1.73 4.39
CA GLN A 21 5.59 2.15 5.64
C GLN A 21 6.79 3.07 5.38
N GLY A 22 7.40 3.01 4.20
CA GLY A 22 8.56 3.81 3.82
C GLY A 22 8.26 5.30 3.65
N PHE A 23 6.98 5.69 3.56
CA PHE A 23 6.60 7.10 3.47
C PHE A 23 7.02 7.85 4.74
N SER A 24 7.88 8.86 4.58
CA SER A 24 8.31 9.78 5.64
C SER A 24 7.12 10.59 6.17
N ALA A 25 6.32 11.15 5.26
CA ALA A 25 5.13 11.93 5.58
C ALA A 25 4.02 11.07 6.21
N TYR A 26 3.60 11.45 7.42
CA TYR A 26 2.53 10.79 8.18
C TYR A 26 1.24 10.58 7.39
N GLY A 27 0.76 11.65 6.72
CA GLY A 27 -0.49 11.64 5.99
C GLY A 27 -0.47 10.59 4.86
N TYR A 28 0.60 10.54 4.08
CA TYR A 28 0.74 9.56 3.00
C TYR A 28 0.90 8.14 3.53
N ARG A 29 1.73 7.93 4.56
CA ARG A 29 1.92 6.62 5.20
C ARG A 29 0.58 6.04 5.68
N THR A 30 -0.14 6.81 6.51
CA THR A 30 -1.40 6.36 7.10
C THR A 30 -2.51 6.19 6.06
N TYR A 31 -2.63 7.11 5.11
CA TYR A 31 -3.58 7.02 4.00
C TYR A 31 -3.33 5.77 3.14
N ALA A 32 -2.09 5.55 2.69
CA ALA A 32 -1.76 4.43 1.82
C ALA A 32 -2.07 3.10 2.51
N ILE A 33 -1.64 2.93 3.76
CA ILE A 33 -1.91 1.71 4.55
C ILE A 33 -3.42 1.47 4.68
N ARG A 34 -4.19 2.49 5.02
CA ARG A 34 -5.65 2.38 5.15
C ARG A 34 -6.28 2.03 3.81
N LYS A 35 -5.96 2.76 2.75
CA LYS A 35 -6.53 2.56 1.41
C LYS A 35 -6.24 1.15 0.88
N ILE A 36 -5.03 0.64 1.08
CA ILE A 36 -4.66 -0.74 0.69
C ILE A 36 -5.52 -1.75 1.46
N ARG A 37 -5.68 -1.60 2.78
CA ARG A 37 -6.52 -2.51 3.58
C ARG A 37 -7.97 -2.51 3.12
N ASP A 38 -8.54 -1.32 2.94
CA ASP A 38 -9.94 -1.16 2.56
C ASP A 38 -10.18 -1.73 1.17
N THR A 39 -9.36 -1.37 0.18
CA THR A 39 -9.51 -1.86 -1.19
C THR A 39 -9.33 -3.38 -1.28
N PHE A 40 -8.37 -4.00 -0.59
CA PHE A 40 -8.27 -5.47 -0.61
C PHE A 40 -9.44 -6.16 0.09
N ARG A 41 -10.03 -5.52 1.12
CA ARG A 41 -11.22 -6.05 1.81
C ARG A 41 -12.48 -5.91 0.96
N GLU A 42 -12.68 -4.77 0.31
CA GLU A 42 -13.78 -4.49 -0.62
C GLU A 42 -13.81 -5.52 -1.77
N ASN A 43 -12.65 -5.86 -2.32
CA ASN A 43 -12.52 -6.77 -3.47
C ASN A 43 -12.37 -8.26 -3.09
N LYS A 44 -12.52 -8.63 -1.80
CA LYS A 44 -12.25 -9.99 -1.30
C LYS A 44 -13.13 -11.06 -1.95
N ASN A 45 -14.38 -10.72 -2.29
CA ASN A 45 -15.39 -11.68 -2.72
C ASN A 45 -15.62 -11.70 -4.23
N ILE A 46 -14.80 -10.98 -5.02
CA ILE A 46 -14.89 -11.00 -6.48
C ILE A 46 -14.50 -12.39 -6.99
N GLN A 47 -15.30 -12.93 -7.90
CA GLN A 47 -15.11 -14.26 -8.48
C GLN A 47 -14.72 -14.22 -9.96
N GLU A 48 -15.04 -13.13 -10.65
CA GLU A 48 -14.73 -12.93 -12.06
C GLU A 48 -13.22 -12.88 -12.31
N SER A 49 -12.70 -13.85 -13.07
CA SER A 49 -11.25 -14.00 -13.25
C SER A 49 -10.63 -12.80 -13.98
N SER A 50 -11.32 -12.23 -14.96
CA SER A 50 -10.84 -11.07 -15.72
C SER A 50 -10.70 -9.84 -14.81
N GLU A 51 -11.68 -9.59 -13.96
CA GLU A 51 -11.65 -8.49 -13.00
C GLU A 51 -10.50 -8.67 -11.99
N ILE A 52 -10.30 -9.87 -11.46
CA ILE A 52 -9.18 -10.17 -10.55
C ILE A 52 -7.84 -9.88 -11.22
N ASP A 53 -7.65 -10.29 -12.48
CA ASP A 53 -6.40 -10.06 -13.20
C ASP A 53 -6.17 -8.56 -13.44
N THR A 54 -7.22 -7.78 -13.75
CA THR A 54 -7.11 -6.32 -13.85
C THR A 54 -6.72 -5.66 -12.53
N LEU A 55 -7.28 -6.11 -11.41
CA LEU A 55 -6.97 -5.60 -10.08
C LEU A 55 -5.54 -5.95 -9.65
N ILE A 56 -5.05 -7.15 -10.00
CA ILE A 56 -3.66 -7.56 -9.77
C ILE A 56 -2.70 -6.66 -10.54
N ASN A 57 -2.99 -6.37 -11.81
CA ASN A 57 -2.16 -5.47 -12.61
C ASN A 57 -2.16 -4.04 -12.06
N LYS A 58 -3.33 -3.53 -11.64
CA LYS A 58 -3.45 -2.25 -10.96
C LYS A 58 -2.63 -2.22 -9.66
N ALA A 59 -2.65 -3.29 -8.88
CA ALA A 59 -1.86 -3.41 -7.66
C ALA A 59 -0.34 -3.39 -7.93
N LYS A 60 0.12 -4.01 -9.02
CA LYS A 60 1.53 -3.98 -9.45
C LYS A 60 1.96 -2.56 -9.85
N THR A 61 1.18 -1.88 -10.67
CA THR A 61 1.44 -0.48 -11.05
C THR A 61 1.46 0.45 -9.83
N ASN A 62 0.53 0.26 -8.89
CA ASN A 62 0.50 1.02 -7.64
C ASN A 62 1.73 0.76 -6.77
N LEU A 63 2.25 -0.47 -6.74
CA LEU A 63 3.45 -0.80 -5.99
C LEU A 63 4.67 0.00 -6.51
N GLU A 64 4.86 0.04 -7.83
CA GLU A 64 5.93 0.83 -8.46
C GLU A 64 5.75 2.33 -8.23
N MET A 65 4.51 2.82 -8.24
CA MET A 65 4.21 4.21 -7.93
C MET A 65 4.54 4.54 -6.47
N ILE A 66 4.10 3.72 -5.51
CA ILE A 66 4.42 3.89 -4.09
C ILE A 66 5.94 3.88 -3.89
N HIS A 67 6.66 2.93 -4.49
CA HIS A 67 8.11 2.84 -4.37
C HIS A 67 8.83 4.13 -4.83
N ARG A 68 8.42 4.68 -5.98
CA ARG A 68 8.95 5.97 -6.47
C ARG A 68 8.62 7.13 -5.53
N GLN A 69 7.38 7.20 -5.05
CA GLN A 69 6.94 8.26 -4.15
C GLN A 69 7.63 8.20 -2.79
N VAL A 70 7.87 7.00 -2.26
CA VAL A 70 8.66 6.76 -1.05
C VAL A 70 10.09 7.26 -1.25
N THR A 71 10.72 6.91 -2.36
CA THR A 71 12.08 7.34 -2.68
C THR A 71 12.17 8.86 -2.76
N VAL A 72 11.27 9.51 -3.50
CA VAL A 72 11.23 10.99 -3.60
C VAL A 72 10.96 11.63 -2.23
N GLY A 73 10.04 11.07 -1.44
CA GLY A 73 9.74 11.56 -0.10
C GLY A 73 10.88 11.38 0.92
N GLN A 74 11.81 10.46 0.66
CA GLN A 74 13.05 10.30 1.44
C GLN A 74 14.13 11.30 1.01
N LEU A 75 14.15 11.71 -0.27
CA LEU A 75 15.06 12.76 -0.75
C LEU A 75 14.66 14.15 -0.26
N TYR A 76 13.35 14.39 -0.10
CA TYR A 76 12.79 15.68 0.31
C TYR A 76 11.95 15.54 1.59
N THR A 77 12.57 15.07 2.68
CA THR A 77 11.90 14.92 3.97
C THR A 77 11.61 16.27 4.63
N ALA A 78 10.43 16.40 5.23
CA ALA A 78 10.05 17.53 6.09
C ALA A 78 10.10 17.14 7.58
N GLU A 79 9.95 18.14 8.45
CA GLU A 79 9.82 17.91 9.89
C GLU A 79 8.56 17.10 10.22
N LYS A 80 8.64 16.34 11.31
CA LYS A 80 7.51 15.53 11.80
C LYS A 80 6.39 16.42 12.31
N LEU A 81 5.15 15.97 12.14
CA LEU A 81 3.98 16.68 12.67
C LEU A 81 3.98 16.62 14.21
N VAL A 82 3.34 17.61 14.85
CA VAL A 82 3.17 17.65 16.32
C VAL A 82 2.53 16.36 16.85
N ILE A 83 1.57 15.79 16.11
CA ILE A 83 0.89 14.52 16.46
C ILE A 83 1.80 13.28 16.39
N GLU A 84 2.96 13.37 15.74
CA GLU A 84 3.95 12.29 15.68
C GLU A 84 4.96 12.37 16.84
N CYS A 85 4.98 13.48 17.57
CA CYS A 85 5.86 13.73 18.70
C CYS A 85 5.05 13.57 20.00
N PRO A 86 5.14 12.41 20.69
CA PRO A 86 4.46 12.25 21.97
C PRO A 86 4.97 13.31 22.95
N GLN A 87 4.07 14.14 23.46
CA GLN A 87 4.37 15.06 24.54
C GLN A 87 4.77 14.21 25.75
N LYS A 88 6.00 14.37 26.24
CA LYS A 88 6.39 13.85 27.54
C LYS A 88 5.60 14.64 28.58
N VAL A 89 4.49 14.05 29.06
CA VAL A 89 3.79 14.49 30.27
C VAL A 89 4.56 13.99 31.48
#